data_AF-A0A6J8EA36-F1
#
_entry.id   AF-A0A6J8EA36-F1
#
_cell.length_a   1.000
_cell.length_b   1.000
_cell.length_c   1.000
_cell.angle_alpha   90.00
_cell.angle_beta   90.00
_cell.angle_gamma   90.00
#
_symmetry.space_group_name_H-M   'P 1'
#
loop_
_entity.id
_entity.type
_entity.pdbx_description
1 polymer ?
#
loop_
_entity_poly.entity_id
_entity_poly.type
_entity_poly.pdbx_seq_one_letter_code
_entity_poly.pdbx_strand_id
1 'polypeptide(L)'
;MKTTRIKINNHLDNLQQDLMKQLYTMEEKENSIICQLLSSIEKNEKDIAECQRNITNIKQHATDLQDNICDTSDVKNTVTCRNLQGAIQSTFQNESILKNPRGIDVDSDGNVYVVGKISNNVVVISPDGKRYREVLTARDCLSNPTSLHYSGPKNQLLVTNLYNKAHLFNLI
;
A
#
# COMPACT_ATOMS: atom_id res chain seq x y z
N MET A 1 -52.84 -44.92 58.94
CA MET A 1 -52.98 -43.60 58.26
C MET A 1 -51.79 -42.65 58.49
N LYS A 2 -51.35 -42.37 59.73
CA LYS A 2 -50.24 -41.41 59.99
C LYS A 2 -48.91 -41.79 59.32
N THR A 3 -48.50 -43.05 59.40
CA THR A 3 -47.20 -43.53 58.90
C THR A 3 -47.08 -43.45 57.36
N THR A 4 -48.17 -43.71 56.63
CA THR A 4 -48.19 -43.63 55.16
C THR A 4 -48.07 -42.18 54.66
N ARG A 5 -48.72 -41.24 55.35
CA ARG A 5 -48.67 -39.80 55.02
C ARG A 5 -47.26 -39.21 55.20
N ILE A 6 -46.54 -39.64 56.24
CA ILE A 6 -45.15 -39.24 56.49
C ILE A 6 -44.23 -39.74 55.37
N LYS A 7 -44.38 -40.99 54.93
CA LYS A 7 -43.59 -41.55 53.82
C LYS A 7 -43.82 -40.78 52.51
N ILE A 8 -45.06 -40.41 52.22
CA ILE A 8 -45.40 -39.62 51.02
C ILE A 8 -44.77 -38.23 51.08
N ASN A 9 -44.86 -37.54 52.23
CA ASN A 9 -44.27 -36.22 52.39
C ASN A 9 -42.74 -36.26 52.24
N ASN A 10 -42.06 -37.21 52.90
CA ASN A 10 -40.61 -37.38 52.75
C ASN A 10 -40.21 -37.67 51.29
N HIS A 11 -41.03 -38.44 50.56
CA HIS A 11 -40.74 -38.73 49.16
C HIS A 11 -40.93 -37.49 48.27
N LEU A 12 -41.93 -36.65 48.56
CA LEU A 12 -42.18 -35.38 47.88
C LEU A 12 -41.02 -34.40 48.14
N ASP A 13 -40.54 -34.30 49.38
CA ASP A 13 -39.40 -33.44 49.75
C ASP A 13 -38.13 -33.87 49.00
N ASN A 14 -37.85 -35.17 48.94
CA ASN A 14 -36.73 -35.71 48.16
C ASN A 14 -36.86 -35.40 46.66
N LEU A 15 -38.07 -35.50 46.10
CA LEU A 15 -38.32 -35.20 44.69
C LEU A 15 -38.09 -33.72 44.38
N GLN A 16 -38.52 -32.83 45.29
CA GLN A 16 -38.29 -31.39 45.18
C GLN A 16 -36.80 -31.07 45.26
N GLN A 17 -36.07 -31.74 46.15
CA GLN A 17 -34.62 -31.54 46.32
C GLN A 17 -33.82 -32.00 45.09
N ASP A 18 -34.18 -33.14 44.50
CA ASP A 18 -33.58 -33.63 43.26
C ASP A 18 -33.88 -32.70 42.07
N LEU A 19 -35.11 -32.22 41.94
CA LEU A 19 -35.50 -31.28 40.89
C LEU A 19 -34.71 -29.97 40.99
N MET A 20 -34.59 -29.41 42.21
CA MET A 20 -33.80 -28.19 42.45
C MET A 20 -32.32 -28.39 42.10
N LYS A 21 -31.75 -29.56 42.43
CA LYS A 21 -30.37 -29.89 42.10
C LYS A 21 -30.16 -30.00 40.59
N GLN A 22 -31.08 -30.65 39.88
CA GLN A 22 -31.04 -30.71 38.41
C GLN A 22 -31.11 -29.32 37.78
N LEU A 23 -32.04 -28.47 38.24
CA LEU A 23 -32.19 -27.11 37.75
C LEU A 23 -30.90 -26.29 37.91
N TYR A 24 -30.31 -26.35 39.11
CA TYR A 24 -29.07 -25.65 39.41
C TYR A 24 -27.89 -26.14 38.53
N THR A 25 -27.78 -27.45 38.33
CA THR A 25 -26.73 -28.01 37.44
C THR A 25 -26.95 -27.68 35.96
N MET A 26 -28.19 -27.52 35.52
CA MET A 26 -28.50 -27.05 34.17
C MET A 26 -28.09 -25.59 34.00
N GLU A 27 -28.46 -24.74 34.96
CA GLU A 27 -28.11 -23.32 34.96
C GLU A 27 -26.60 -23.10 34.98
N GLU A 28 -25.85 -23.85 35.80
CA GLU A 28 -24.38 -23.79 35.81
C GLU A 28 -23.77 -24.21 34.46
N LYS A 29 -24.32 -25.25 33.81
CA LYS A 29 -23.84 -25.69 32.50
C LYS A 29 -24.12 -24.66 31.41
N GLU A 30 -25.32 -24.09 31.39
CA GLU A 30 -25.68 -23.03 30.44
C GLU A 30 -24.81 -21.79 30.64
N ASN A 31 -24.61 -21.36 31.88
CA ASN A 31 -23.74 -20.23 32.20
C ASN A 31 -22.28 -20.49 31.82
N SER A 32 -21.78 -21.72 32.01
CA SER A 32 -20.44 -22.11 31.57
C SER A 32 -20.28 -22.02 30.05
N ILE A 33 -21.28 -22.50 29.29
CA ILE A 33 -21.29 -22.40 27.82
C ILE A 33 -21.35 -20.93 27.37
N ILE A 34 -22.20 -20.11 28.00
CA ILE A 34 -22.31 -18.68 27.70
C ILE A 34 -20.96 -17.98 27.92
N CYS A 35 -20.29 -18.23 29.04
CA CYS A 35 -18.97 -17.66 29.33
C CYS A 35 -17.92 -18.08 28.28
N GLN A 36 -17.91 -19.33 27.84
CA GLN A 36 -17.01 -19.80 26.79
C GLN A 36 -17.26 -19.10 25.45
N LEU A 37 -18.53 -18.96 25.06
CA LEU A 37 -18.93 -18.25 23.84
C LEU A 37 -18.53 -16.78 23.89
N LEU A 38 -18.77 -16.09 25.03
CA LEU A 38 -18.37 -14.70 25.21
C LEU A 38 -16.86 -14.52 25.06
N SER A 39 -16.06 -15.37 25.70
CA SER A 39 -14.60 -15.31 25.58
C SER A 39 -14.10 -15.53 24.13
N SER A 40 -14.80 -16.38 23.38
CA SER A 40 -14.49 -16.65 21.97
C SER A 40 -14.86 -15.46 21.08
N ILE A 41 -15.98 -14.80 21.36
CA ILE A 41 -16.41 -13.57 20.66
C ILE A 41 -15.41 -12.44 20.89
N GLU A 42 -15.02 -12.18 22.13
CA GLU A 42 -14.04 -11.14 22.47
C GLU A 42 -12.70 -11.35 21.76
N LYS A 43 -12.26 -12.61 21.64
CA LYS A 43 -11.06 -12.95 20.88
C LYS A 43 -11.23 -12.63 19.40
N ASN A 44 -12.33 -13.08 18.79
CA ASN A 44 -12.60 -12.83 17.38
C ASN A 44 -12.71 -11.32 17.08
N GLU A 45 -13.27 -10.53 17.99
CA GLU A 45 -13.34 -9.07 17.84
C GLU A 45 -11.95 -8.43 17.79
N LYS A 46 -11.01 -8.88 18.63
CA LYS A 46 -9.61 -8.42 18.59
C LYS A 46 -8.93 -8.80 17.28
N ASP A 47 -9.10 -10.04 16.82
CA ASP A 47 -8.51 -10.52 15.58
C ASP A 47 -9.06 -9.74 14.36
N ILE A 48 -10.35 -9.41 14.37
CA ILE A 48 -11.00 -8.57 13.34
C ILE A 48 -10.43 -7.15 13.37
N ALA A 49 -10.27 -6.55 14.55
CA ALA A 49 -9.72 -5.20 14.69
C ALA A 49 -8.29 -5.11 14.14
N GLU A 50 -7.45 -6.13 14.39
CA GLU A 50 -6.12 -6.23 13.80
C GLU A 50 -6.17 -6.36 12.27
N CYS A 51 -7.02 -7.23 11.74
CA CYS A 51 -7.19 -7.35 10.29
C CYS A 51 -7.64 -6.04 9.64
N GLN A 52 -8.57 -5.32 10.26
CA GLN A 52 -9.03 -4.02 9.77
C GLN A 52 -7.89 -2.98 9.72
N ARG A 53 -7.02 -2.99 10.75
CA ARG A 53 -5.82 -2.14 10.77
C ARG A 53 -4.85 -2.50 9.64
N ASN A 54 -4.60 -3.79 9.44
CA ASN A 54 -3.72 -4.26 8.35
C ASN A 54 -4.28 -3.89 6.97
N ILE A 55 -5.58 -4.07 6.74
CA ILE A 55 -6.24 -3.66 5.50
C ILE A 55 -6.10 -2.14 5.28
N THR A 56 -6.25 -1.34 6.33
CA THR A 56 -6.10 0.12 6.24
C THR A 56 -4.68 0.51 5.84
N ASN A 57 -3.67 -0.11 6.45
CA ASN A 57 -2.26 0.11 6.10
C ASN A 57 -1.96 -0.30 4.65
N ILE A 58 -2.48 -1.45 4.20
CA ILE A 58 -2.31 -1.92 2.82
C ILE A 58 -2.97 -0.94 1.84
N LYS A 59 -4.17 -0.46 2.14
CA LYS A 59 -4.87 0.53 1.30
C LYS A 59 -4.09 1.84 1.20
N GLN A 60 -3.52 2.32 2.30
CA GLN A 60 -2.67 3.52 2.29
C GLN A 60 -1.44 3.34 1.40
N HIS A 61 -0.74 2.20 1.51
CA HIS A 61 0.41 1.93 0.63
C HIS A 61 -0.02 1.75 -0.84
N ALA A 62 -1.20 1.20 -1.09
CA ALA A 62 -1.72 1.03 -2.45
C ALA A 62 -2.11 2.37 -3.09
N THR A 63 -2.58 3.36 -2.33
CA THR A 63 -2.85 4.71 -2.84
C THR A 63 -1.58 5.50 -3.17
N ASP A 64 -0.45 5.11 -2.58
CA ASP A 64 0.86 5.71 -2.86
C ASP A 64 1.51 5.11 -4.13
N LEU A 65 0.97 4.00 -4.65
CA LEU A 65 1.35 3.50 -5.97
C LEU A 65 0.74 4.44 -7.01
N GLN A 66 1.58 5.26 -7.63
CA GLN A 66 1.14 6.16 -8.69
C GLN A 66 0.55 5.38 -9.86
N ASP A 67 -0.76 5.53 -10.05
CA ASP A 67 -1.56 4.94 -11.13
C ASP A 67 -1.28 5.55 -12.53
N ASN A 68 -0.19 6.30 -12.66
CA ASN A 68 0.18 6.98 -13.90
C ASN A 68 1.33 6.26 -14.59
N ILE A 69 1.13 5.97 -15.87
CA ILE A 69 2.16 5.49 -16.79
C ILE A 69 2.69 6.70 -17.55
N CYS A 70 4.01 6.91 -17.51
CA CYS A 70 4.66 7.97 -18.27
C CYS A 70 5.45 7.38 -19.46
N ASP A 71 5.31 8.01 -20.63
CA ASP A 71 5.97 7.64 -21.88
C ASP A 71 6.71 8.82 -22.49
N THR A 72 7.78 8.53 -23.23
CA THR A 72 8.55 9.51 -23.98
C THR A 72 8.34 9.32 -25.48
N SER A 73 8.24 10.43 -26.22
CA SER A 73 8.25 10.43 -27.69
C SER A 73 9.49 11.16 -28.19
N ASP A 74 10.39 10.40 -28.79
CA ASP A 74 11.67 10.89 -29.32
C ASP A 74 11.49 11.69 -30.63
N VAL A 75 10.41 11.43 -31.36
CA VAL A 75 9.99 12.18 -32.55
C VAL A 75 9.28 13.49 -32.19
N LYS A 76 8.41 13.48 -31.17
CA LYS A 76 7.64 14.68 -30.77
C LYS A 76 8.33 15.55 -29.72
N ASN A 77 9.44 15.06 -29.14
CA ASN A 77 10.12 15.67 -27.99
C ASN A 77 9.19 15.89 -26.80
N THR A 78 8.32 14.92 -26.52
CA THR A 78 7.31 15.00 -25.45
C THR A 78 7.54 13.94 -24.38
N VAL A 79 7.12 14.26 -23.16
CA VAL A 79 6.90 13.31 -22.07
C VAL A 79 5.42 13.37 -21.72
N THR A 80 4.72 12.24 -21.77
CA THR A 80 3.27 12.18 -21.49
C THR A 80 3.01 11.22 -20.36
N CYS A 81 2.24 11.64 -19.35
CA CYS A 81 1.77 10.75 -18.29
C CYS A 81 0.26 10.55 -18.42
N ARG A 82 -0.19 9.30 -18.29
CA ARG A 82 -1.59 8.87 -18.43
C ARG A 82 -1.97 8.00 -17.25
N ASN A 83 -3.23 8.04 -16.85
CA ASN A 83 -3.74 7.05 -15.90
C ASN A 83 -3.82 5.65 -16.56
N LEU A 84 -4.09 4.61 -15.76
CA LEU A 84 -4.26 3.24 -16.25
C LEU A 84 -5.41 3.07 -17.26
N GLN A 85 -6.36 4.01 -17.30
CA GLN A 85 -7.45 4.04 -18.28
C GLN A 85 -7.04 4.75 -19.60
N GLY A 86 -5.80 5.23 -19.71
CA GLY A 86 -5.25 5.88 -20.89
C GLY A 86 -5.55 7.38 -21.01
N ALA A 87 -6.26 7.98 -20.04
CA ALA A 87 -6.53 9.42 -20.05
C ALA A 87 -5.26 10.21 -19.71
N ILE A 88 -4.93 11.20 -20.54
CA ILE A 88 -3.76 12.07 -20.36
C ILE A 88 -3.95 12.91 -19.10
N GLN A 89 -2.99 12.81 -18.19
CA GLN A 89 -2.92 13.62 -16.97
C GLN A 89 -2.01 14.83 -17.16
N SER A 90 -0.86 14.64 -17.81
CA SER A 90 0.10 15.71 -18.08
C SER A 90 0.87 15.45 -19.37
N THR A 91 1.34 16.52 -20.00
CA THR A 91 2.24 16.48 -21.15
C THR A 91 3.26 17.60 -21.00
N PHE A 92 4.53 17.20 -20.96
CA PHE A 92 5.65 18.13 -21.00
C PHE A 92 6.22 18.16 -22.41
N GLN A 93 6.31 19.36 -22.99
CA GLN A 93 6.93 19.59 -24.29
C GLN A 93 7.72 20.90 -24.24
N ASN A 94 9.04 20.79 -24.24
CA ASN A 94 9.92 21.94 -24.28
C ASN A 94 11.22 21.59 -25.01
N GLU A 95 11.22 21.77 -26.33
CA GLU A 95 12.36 21.41 -27.17
C GLU A 95 13.61 22.26 -26.91
N SER A 96 13.48 23.41 -26.27
CA SER A 96 14.65 24.21 -25.90
C SER A 96 15.47 23.57 -24.78
N ILE A 97 14.84 22.70 -23.98
CA ILE A 97 15.43 22.05 -22.81
C ILE A 97 15.63 20.56 -23.03
N LEU A 98 14.63 19.85 -23.54
CA LEU A 98 14.65 18.40 -23.66
C LEU A 98 14.50 17.99 -25.12
N LYS A 99 15.55 17.39 -25.69
CA LYS A 99 15.59 16.95 -27.09
C LYS A 99 15.87 15.46 -27.19
N ASN A 100 15.05 14.79 -28.00
CA ASN A 100 15.07 13.34 -28.21
C ASN A 100 15.04 12.58 -26.88
N PRO A 101 13.95 12.72 -26.10
CA PRO A 101 13.83 12.04 -24.82
C PRO A 101 13.90 10.52 -25.01
N ARG A 102 14.58 9.83 -24.09
CA ARG A 102 14.77 8.38 -24.10
C ARG A 102 14.33 7.78 -22.76
N GLY A 103 15.28 7.37 -21.94
CA GLY A 103 15.04 6.82 -20.62
C GLY A 103 14.22 7.73 -19.72
N ILE A 104 13.38 7.09 -18.91
CA ILE A 104 12.45 7.72 -17.99
C ILE A 104 12.40 6.90 -16.70
N ASP A 105 12.29 7.57 -15.57
CA ASP A 105 12.00 6.96 -14.26
C ASP A 105 11.20 7.95 -13.41
N VAL A 106 10.52 7.47 -12.38
CA VAL A 106 9.60 8.26 -11.56
C VAL A 106 9.91 8.04 -10.08
N ASP A 107 9.99 9.11 -9.29
CA ASP A 107 10.16 9.01 -7.83
C ASP A 107 8.83 8.81 -7.10
N SER A 108 8.88 8.56 -5.78
CA SER A 108 7.69 8.35 -4.95
C SER A 108 6.77 9.56 -4.84
N ASP A 109 7.27 10.76 -5.16
CA ASP A 109 6.48 11.99 -5.17
C ASP A 109 5.85 12.24 -6.56
N GLY A 110 6.16 11.42 -7.56
CA GLY A 110 5.69 11.52 -8.94
C GLY A 110 6.51 12.44 -9.83
N ASN A 111 7.68 12.88 -9.40
CA ASN A 111 8.55 13.63 -10.28
C ASN A 111 9.15 12.68 -11.32
N VAL A 112 9.14 13.14 -12.56
CA VAL A 112 9.51 12.34 -13.72
C VAL A 112 10.91 12.75 -14.16
N TYR A 113 11.86 11.83 -14.07
CA TYR A 113 13.24 11.99 -14.50
C TYR A 113 13.35 11.50 -15.93
N VAL A 114 13.85 12.34 -16.85
CA VAL A 114 13.93 12.01 -18.27
C VAL A 114 15.30 12.36 -18.83
N VAL A 115 15.87 11.40 -19.55
CA VAL A 115 17.10 11.60 -20.32
C VAL A 115 16.79 12.29 -21.63
N GLY A 116 17.48 13.40 -21.92
CA GLY A 116 17.53 14.01 -23.25
C GLY A 116 18.78 13.55 -24.01
N LYS A 117 18.62 12.69 -25.01
CA LYS A 117 19.76 12.13 -25.76
C LYS A 117 20.50 13.19 -26.56
N ILE A 118 19.78 14.08 -27.24
CA ILE A 118 20.39 15.13 -28.08
C ILE A 118 20.79 16.34 -27.24
N SER A 119 20.00 16.67 -26.22
CA SER A 119 20.31 17.75 -25.28
C SER A 119 21.41 17.39 -24.28
N ASN A 120 21.83 16.12 -24.22
CA ASN A 120 22.87 15.61 -23.31
C ASN A 120 22.62 15.99 -21.85
N ASN A 121 21.39 15.83 -21.40
CA ASN A 121 20.96 16.24 -20.07
C ASN A 121 20.01 15.22 -19.42
N VAL A 122 19.77 15.41 -18.13
CA VAL A 122 18.64 14.80 -17.41
C VAL A 122 17.79 15.92 -16.83
N VAL A 123 16.49 15.84 -17.08
CA VAL A 123 15.49 16.81 -16.61
C VAL A 123 14.55 16.10 -15.65
N VAL A 124 14.24 16.76 -14.53
CA VAL A 124 13.17 16.35 -13.61
C VAL A 124 11.97 17.24 -13.85
N ILE A 125 10.81 16.63 -14.02
CA ILE A 125 9.54 17.28 -14.33
C ILE A 125 8.58 17.03 -13.15
N SER A 126 7.87 18.05 -12.70
CA SER A 126 6.86 17.89 -11.63
C SER A 126 5.70 16.98 -12.07
N PRO A 127 4.98 16.33 -11.14
CA PRO A 127 3.88 15.41 -11.48
C PRO A 127 2.80 16.03 -12.39
N ASP A 128 2.55 17.33 -12.21
CA ASP A 128 1.60 18.09 -13.01
C ASP A 128 2.12 18.52 -14.40
N GLY A 129 3.39 18.23 -14.71
CA GLY A 129 4.06 18.56 -15.97
C GLY A 129 4.41 20.04 -16.15
N LYS A 130 4.18 20.91 -15.16
CA LYS A 130 4.28 22.38 -15.32
C LYS A 130 5.64 22.95 -14.97
N ARG A 131 6.37 22.31 -14.06
CA ARG A 131 7.69 22.76 -13.58
C ARG A 131 8.73 21.74 -14.00
N TYR A 132 9.95 22.21 -14.20
CA TYR A 132 11.08 21.35 -14.48
C TYR A 132 12.38 21.91 -13.91
N ARG A 133 13.38 21.04 -13.78
CA ARG A 133 14.75 21.38 -13.45
C ARG A 133 15.69 20.49 -14.25
N GLU A 134 16.72 21.08 -14.85
CA GLU A 134 17.85 20.32 -15.39
C GLU A 134 18.76 19.92 -14.22
N VAL A 135 18.90 18.61 -13.98
CA VAL A 135 19.68 18.08 -12.84
C VAL A 135 21.05 17.58 -13.25
N LEU A 136 21.24 17.23 -14.52
CA LEU A 136 22.51 16.88 -15.12
C LEU A 136 22.59 17.45 -16.53
N THR A 137 23.79 17.77 -16.96
CA THR A 137 24.09 18.46 -18.22
C THR A 137 25.24 17.77 -18.95
N ALA A 138 25.60 18.26 -20.14
CA ALA A 138 26.78 17.80 -20.85
C ALA A 138 28.08 18.02 -20.05
N ARG A 139 28.10 18.98 -19.10
CA ARG A 139 29.26 19.23 -18.22
C ARG A 139 29.48 18.10 -17.22
N ASP A 140 28.47 17.29 -16.96
CA ASP A 140 28.50 16.12 -16.07
C ASP A 140 28.93 14.85 -16.81
N CYS A 141 29.67 15.00 -17.91
CA CYS A 141 30.17 13.92 -18.76
C CYS A 141 29.07 13.08 -19.44
N LEU A 142 27.87 13.64 -19.63
CA LEU A 142 26.80 13.01 -20.41
C LEU A 142 27.09 13.12 -21.90
N SER A 143 27.14 11.98 -22.59
CA SER A 143 27.32 11.91 -24.04
C SER A 143 26.36 10.89 -24.67
N ASN A 144 25.37 11.42 -25.40
CA ASN A 144 24.26 10.67 -25.96
C ASN A 144 23.64 9.71 -24.94
N PRO A 145 23.19 10.22 -23.78
CA PRO A 145 22.63 9.38 -22.73
C PRO A 145 21.37 8.65 -23.25
N THR A 146 21.17 7.42 -22.80
CA THR A 146 20.14 6.51 -23.34
C THR A 146 19.10 6.11 -22.31
N SER A 147 19.51 5.79 -21.09
CA SER A 147 18.63 5.34 -20.01
C SER A 147 19.06 5.94 -18.68
N LEU A 148 18.14 5.96 -17.71
CA LEU A 148 18.44 6.30 -16.33
C LEU A 148 17.70 5.36 -15.36
N HIS A 149 18.17 5.34 -14.11
CA HIS A 149 17.44 4.79 -12.97
C HIS A 149 17.64 5.71 -11.76
N TYR A 150 16.54 6.06 -11.10
CA TYR A 150 16.54 6.82 -9.86
C TYR A 150 16.39 5.90 -8.65
N SER A 151 17.30 6.03 -7.68
CA SER A 151 17.26 5.33 -6.41
C SER A 151 16.84 6.30 -5.30
N GLY A 152 15.55 6.30 -4.99
CA GLY A 152 14.95 7.13 -3.93
C GLY A 152 15.67 7.04 -2.57
N PRO A 153 15.94 5.84 -2.02
CA PRO A 153 16.59 5.70 -0.71
C PRO A 153 17.98 6.32 -0.61
N LYS A 154 18.68 6.50 -1.74
CA LYS A 154 20.03 7.08 -1.79
C LYS A 154 20.08 8.46 -2.45
N ASN A 155 18.94 8.95 -2.94
CA ASN A 155 18.86 10.12 -3.81
C ASN A 155 19.89 10.09 -4.95
N GLN A 156 20.01 8.94 -5.60
CA GLN A 156 21.03 8.66 -6.61
C GLN A 156 20.43 8.45 -7.99
N LEU A 157 21.14 8.91 -9.01
CA LEU A 157 20.78 8.71 -10.42
C LEU A 157 21.87 7.92 -11.13
N LEU A 158 21.54 6.74 -11.63
CA LEU A 158 22.40 6.00 -12.56
C LEU A 158 22.00 6.37 -13.99
N VAL A 159 22.92 6.87 -14.80
CA VAL A 159 22.66 7.24 -16.21
C VAL A 159 23.59 6.47 -17.13
N THR A 160 23.05 5.89 -18.20
CA THR A 160 23.83 5.17 -19.21
C THR A 160 24.09 6.05 -20.43
N ASN A 161 25.32 6.01 -20.94
CA ASN A 161 25.73 6.71 -22.15
C ASN A 161 25.87 5.72 -23.32
N LEU A 162 25.54 6.13 -24.55
CA LEU A 162 25.64 5.24 -25.72
C LEU A 162 27.10 4.88 -26.07
N TYR A 163 28.02 5.84 -25.90
CA TYR A 163 29.42 5.70 -26.32
C TYR A 163 30.40 5.79 -25.14
N ASN A 164 29.90 5.89 -23.92
CA ASN A 164 30.72 6.08 -22.72
C ASN A 164 30.20 5.21 -21.58
N LYS A 165 30.91 5.20 -20.45
CA LYS A 165 30.52 4.46 -19.25
C LYS A 165 29.18 4.98 -18.70
N ALA A 166 28.51 4.12 -17.95
CA ALA A 166 27.43 4.57 -17.08
C ALA A 166 28.02 5.37 -15.91
N HIS A 167 27.27 6.39 -15.46
CA HIS A 167 27.68 7.27 -14.39
C HIS A 167 26.63 7.25 -13.28
N LEU A 168 27.09 7.17 -12.03
CA LEU A 168 26.26 7.28 -10.84
C LEU A 168 26.44 8.68 -10.25
N PHE A 169 25.35 9.39 -10.05
CA PHE A 169 25.31 10.74 -9.52
C PHE A 169 24.56 10.76 -8.19
N ASN A 170 25.06 11.51 -7.22
CA ASN A 170 24.31 11.87 -6.02
C ASN A 170 23.61 13.19 -6.29
N LEU A 171 22.29 13.24 -6.11
CA LEU A 171 21.55 14.50 -6.18
C LEU A 171 21.69 15.21 -4.83
N ILE A 172 21.92 16.52 -4.89
CA ILE A 172 22.13 17.41 -3.72
C ILE A 172 20.77 17.94 -3.24
#